data_AF-A0AAV6KE98-F1
#
_entry.id   AF-A0AAV6KE98-F1
#
_cell.length_a   1.000
_cell.length_b   1.000
_cell.length_c   1.000
_cell.angle_alpha   90.00
_cell.angle_beta   90.00
_cell.angle_gamma   90.00
#
_symmetry.space_group_name_H-M   'P 1'
#
loop_
_entity.id
_entity.type
_entity.pdbx_description
1 polymer ?
#
loop_
_entity_poly.entity_id
_entity_poly.type
_entity_poly.pdbx_seq_one_letter_code
_entity_poly.pdbx_strand_id
1 'polypeptide(L)' 'MMMTGMHTVVDIFCVGCGSIVGWKYEAAYEKSQKYKEGKFIIERFKVLGPDGSLYVLSPEAQAGGSDVDDP' A
#
# COMPACT_ATOMS: atom_id res chain seq x y z
N MET A 1 17.23 -6.51 1.79
CA MET A 1 17.69 -6.55 3.20
C MET A 1 16.69 -5.75 4.04
N MET A 2 16.05 -6.36 5.04
CA MET A 2 15.18 -5.64 5.98
C MET A 2 16.09 -4.92 6.98
N MET A 3 16.23 -3.61 6.86
CA MET A 3 16.98 -2.85 7.87
C MET A 3 16.05 -2.54 9.03
N THR A 4 16.37 -3.09 10.19
CA THR A 4 15.70 -2.79 11.46
C THR A 4 16.33 -1.54 12.08
N GLY A 5 15.56 -0.83 12.92
CA GLY A 5 15.99 0.41 13.58
C GLY A 5 14.86 0.97 14.44
N MET A 6 15.15 1.98 15.28
CA MET A 6 14.13 2.62 16.12
C MET A 6 13.32 3.65 15.34
N HIS A 7 12.00 3.53 15.38
CA HIS A 7 11.07 4.41 14.67
C HIS A 7 9.91 4.80 15.59
N THR A 8 9.48 6.05 15.49
CA THR A 8 8.17 6.50 15.97
C THR A 8 7.16 6.25 14.85
N VAL A 9 6.06 5.59 15.19
CA VAL A 9 4.99 5.28 14.25
C VAL A 9 3.66 5.78 14.79
N VAL A 10 2.74 6.07 13.88
CA VAL A 10 1.35 6.39 14.20
C VAL A 10 0.43 5.35 13.58
N ASP A 11 -0.56 4.92 14.34
CA ASP A 11 -1.55 3.94 13.89
C ASP A 11 -2.46 4.51 12.81
N ILE A 12 -2.84 3.65 11.88
CA ILE A 12 -3.83 3.93 10.84
C ILE A 12 -5.05 3.08 11.14
N PHE A 13 -6.19 3.71 11.32
CA PHE A 13 -7.46 3.04 11.54
C PHE A 13 -8.43 3.24 10.37
N CYS A 14 -9.27 2.25 10.12
CA CYS A 14 -10.36 2.37 9.16
C CYS A 14 -11.46 3.27 9.75
N VAL A 15 -11.84 4.34 9.04
CA VAL A 15 -12.90 5.26 9.49
C VAL A 15 -14.26 4.56 9.63
N GLY A 16 -14.52 3.51 8.83
CA GLY A 16 -15.80 2.79 8.85
C GLY A 16 -16.00 1.86 10.06
N CYS A 17 -14.95 1.15 10.50
CA CYS A 17 -15.05 0.17 11.57
C CYS A 17 -14.14 0.43 12.78
N GLY A 18 -13.31 1.47 12.75
CA GLY A 18 -12.38 1.83 13.82
C GLY A 18 -11.19 0.88 14.01
N SER A 19 -11.11 -0.20 13.25
CA SER A 19 -10.03 -1.18 13.39
C SER A 19 -8.70 -0.63 12.89
N ILE A 20 -7.61 -0.97 13.59
CA ILE A 20 -6.24 -0.67 13.14
C ILE A 20 -5.90 -1.57 11.94
N VAL A 21 -5.52 -0.92 10.84
CA VAL A 21 -5.20 -1.57 9.54
C VAL A 21 -3.73 -1.43 9.15
N GLY A 22 -2.94 -0.68 9.92
CA GLY A 22 -1.53 -0.48 9.65
C GLY A 22 -0.95 0.69 10.43
N TRP A 23 0.19 1.19 9.98
CA TRP A 23 0.90 2.30 10.60
C TRP A 23 1.71 3.12 9.58
N LYS A 24 1.99 4.36 9.94
CA LYS A 24 2.87 5.27 9.20
C LYS A 24 4.13 5.54 10.02
N TYR A 25 5.28 5.60 9.36
CA TYR A 25 6.50 6.10 9.98
C TYR A 25 6.42 7.62 10.16
N GLU A 26 6.37 8.07 11.41
CA GLU A 26 6.41 9.49 11.76
C GLU A 26 7.86 9.99 11.81
N ALA A 27 8.72 9.26 12.51
CA ALA A 27 10.13 9.58 12.64
C ALA A 27 11.01 8.34 12.67
N ALA A 28 12.18 8.39 12.04
CA ALA A 28 13.25 7.42 12.17
C ALA A 28 14.41 8.04 12.94
N TYR A 29 14.98 7.30 13.90
CA TYR A 29 16.09 7.81 14.72
C TYR A 29 17.39 7.90 13.91
N GLU A 30 17.65 6.91 13.05
CA GLU A 30 18.86 6.86 12.25
C GLU A 30 18.70 7.58 10.91
N LYS A 31 19.71 8.39 10.53
CA LYS A 31 19.73 9.10 9.24
C LYS A 31 19.59 8.16 8.04
N SER A 32 20.18 6.97 8.12
CA SER A 32 20.10 5.92 7.09
C SER A 32 18.67 5.40 6.87
N GLN A 33 17.77 5.59 7.83
CA GLN A 33 16.38 5.11 7.79
C GLN A 33 15.36 6.24 7.50
N LYS A 34 15.81 7.50 7.37
CA LYS A 34 14.92 8.67 7.13
C LYS A 34 14.06 8.53 5.87
N TYR A 35 14.51 7.75 4.89
CA TYR A 35 13.72 7.44 3.69
C TYR A 35 12.40 6.70 3.97
N LYS A 36 12.22 6.15 5.19
CA LYS A 36 10.97 5.52 5.62
C LYS A 36 9.96 6.51 6.17
N GLU A 37 10.38 7.66 6.69
CA GLU A 37 9.47 8.68 7.22
C GLU A 37 8.44 9.08 6.15
N GLY A 38 7.18 9.20 6.56
CA GLY A 38 6.08 9.45 5.64
C GLY A 38 5.53 8.20 4.93
N LYS A 39 6.25 7.07 4.92
CA LYS A 39 5.77 5.82 4.30
C LYS A 39 4.80 5.07 5.20
N PHE A 40 3.97 4.25 4.57
CA PHE A 40 2.89 3.50 5.19
C PHE A 40 3.12 2.00 5.06
N ILE A 41 2.73 1.27 6.09
CA ILE A 41 2.60 -0.20 6.06
C ILE A 41 1.15 -0.51 6.37
N ILE A 42 0.51 -1.27 5.47
CA ILE A 42 -0.89 -1.66 5.58
C ILE A 42 -0.97 -3.20 5.59
N GLU A 43 -1.73 -3.74 6.53
CA GLU A 43 -2.01 -5.16 6.63
C GLU A 43 -3.06 -5.55 5.59
N ARG A 44 -2.62 -6.19 4.50
CA ARG A 44 -3.50 -6.62 3.39
C ARG A 44 -4.72 -7.41 3.87
N PHE A 45 -4.53 -8.32 4.82
CA PHE A 45 -5.62 -9.12 5.38
C PHE A 45 -6.71 -8.26 6.05
N LYS A 46 -6.33 -7.19 6.74
CA LYS A 46 -7.26 -6.27 7.41
C LYS A 46 -8.08 -5.43 6.42
N VAL A 47 -7.55 -5.21 5.21
CA VAL A 47 -8.18 -4.35 4.19
C VAL A 47 -8.91 -5.16 3.11
N LEU A 48 -8.37 -6.31 2.72
CA LEU A 48 -8.85 -7.10 1.58
C LEU A 48 -9.51 -8.43 2.00
N GLY A 49 -9.43 -8.82 3.26
CA GLY A 49 -9.88 -10.14 3.70
C GLY A 49 -8.91 -11.28 3.33
N PRO A 50 -9.29 -12.54 3.62
CA PRO A 50 -8.42 -13.72 3.51
C PRO A 50 -7.95 -14.05 2.09
N ASP A 51 -8.68 -13.62 1.06
CA ASP A 51 -8.43 -13.93 -0.34
C ASP A 51 -7.60 -12.86 -1.07
N GLY A 52 -7.45 -11.66 -0.49
CA GLY A 52 -6.55 -10.63 -1.00
C GLY A 52 -6.85 -10.16 -2.44
N SER A 53 -8.06 -10.42 -2.94
CA SER A 53 -8.37 -10.38 -4.38
C SER A 53 -8.69 -8.97 -4.93
N LEU A 54 -8.84 -7.95 -4.06
CA LEU A 54 -9.35 -6.65 -4.48
C LEU A 54 -8.31 -5.66 -5.05
N TYR A 55 -7.01 -5.96 -4.99
CA TYR A 55 -5.97 -5.02 -5.47
C TYR A 55 -5.67 -5.11 -6.98
N VAL A 56 -6.21 -6.10 -7.70
CA VAL A 56 -5.97 -6.29 -9.15
C VAL A 56 -6.93 -5.51 -10.05
N LEU A 57 -7.59 -4.47 -9.52
CA LEU A 57 -8.28 -3.51 -10.37
C LEU A 57 -7.26 -2.49 -10.90
N SER A 58 -6.85 -2.75 -12.15
CA SER A 58 -6.13 -1.92 -13.13
C SER A 58 -4.62 -2.19 -13.32
N PRO A 59 -4.26 -3.04 -14.29
CA PRO A 59 -3.49 -2.57 -15.43
C PRO A 59 -4.47 -1.96 -16.44
N GLU A 60 -4.41 -0.64 -16.58
CA GLU A 60 -4.41 0.04 -17.89
C GLU A 60 -5.61 -0.16 -18.85
N ALA A 61 -6.23 0.96 -19.19
CA ALA A 61 -7.11 1.20 -20.33
C ALA A 61 -6.99 0.20 -21.51
N GLN A 62 -7.94 -0.72 -21.64
CA GLN A 62 -8.31 -1.28 -22.96
C GLN A 62 -9.18 -0.25 -23.69
N ALA A 63 -8.52 0.77 -24.24
CA ALA A 63 -9.05 1.59 -25.33
C ALA A 63 -8.01 1.59 -26.44
N GLY A 64 -7.92 0.47 -27.15
CA GLY A 64 -7.20 0.33 -28.40
C GLY A 64 -8.07 -0.54 -29.31
N GLY A 65 -8.92 0.10 -30.11
CA GLY A 65 -9.67 -0.58 -31.15
C GLY A 65 -8.70 -1.20 -32.14
N SER A 66 -8.86 -2.50 -32.40
CA SER A 66 -8.24 -3.13 -33.56
C SER A 66 -9.15 -2.88 -34.76
N ASP A 67 -8.79 -1.92 -35.60
CA ASP A 67 -9.36 -1.81 -36.94
C ASP A 67 -8.99 -3.08 -37.72
N VAL A 68 -10.03 -3.80 -38.12
CA VAL A 68 -9.97 -4.83 -39.15
C VAL A 68 -10.11 -4.12 -40.49
N ASP A 69 -9.04 -4.07 -41.26
CA ASP A 69 -9.11 -3.80 -42.69
C ASP A 69 -8.34 -4.90 -43.45
N ASP A 70 -9.11 -5.79 -44.05
CA ASP A 70 -8.74 -6.77 -45.08
C ASP A 70 -8.92 -6.10 -46.46
N PRO A 71 -7.94 -6.23 -47.36
CA PRO A 71 -8.22 -6.96 -48.61
C PRO A 71 -7.10 -7.88 -49.11
#